data_AF-A0A0A0V1K9-F1
#
_entry.id   AF-A0A0A0V1K9-F1
#
_cell.length_a   1.000
_cell.length_b   1.000
_cell.length_c   1.000
_cell.angle_alpha   90.00
_cell.angle_beta   90.00
_cell.angle_gamma   90.00
#
_symmetry.space_group_name_H-M   'P 1'
#
loop_
_entity.id
_entity.type
_entity.pdbx_description
1 polymer ?
#
loop_
_entity_poly.entity_id
_entity_poly.type
_entity_poly.pdbx_seq_one_letter_code
_entity_poly.pdbx_strand_id
1 'polypeptide(L)'
;MLNIEKTLQSVRDLLDRLSKEGVEFALVESEYSDYVADIRNPNKVYVFLACSIRPNGTFVWRDYDHHKGVCDFDEFRVRIITLTADEYLDKAKGKRKRWDGLCDGTDTPMPDSLAAVVSDMENKANRLKALLEPDDPPLLDKRDTAILTDLKPYDMVKPKEESQRLRELGVLERRYYIDQVFDALTDKGEKALKFASHMHELP
;
A
#
# COMPACT_ATOMS: atom_id res chain seq x y z
N MET A 1 19.25 -19.23 13.47
CA MET A 1 19.07 -17.97 12.73
C MET A 1 18.32 -17.02 13.64
N LEU A 2 18.93 -15.90 14.00
CA LEU A 2 18.30 -14.86 14.83
C LEU A 2 17.12 -14.25 14.05
N ASN A 3 16.10 -13.74 14.75
CA ASN A 3 14.94 -13.11 14.09
C ASN A 3 15.36 -12.02 13.08
N ILE A 4 16.40 -11.24 13.41
CA ILE A 4 16.91 -10.20 12.53
C ILE A 4 17.55 -10.74 11.23
N GLU A 5 18.28 -11.84 11.28
CA GLU A 5 18.89 -12.45 10.10
C GLU A 5 17.82 -12.91 9.12
N LYS A 6 16.74 -13.52 9.64
CA LYS A 6 15.58 -13.91 8.85
C LYS A 6 14.92 -12.70 8.18
N THR A 7 14.65 -11.65 8.97
CA THR A 7 14.06 -10.41 8.44
C THR A 7 14.93 -9.81 7.34
N LEU A 8 16.25 -9.69 7.54
CA LEU A 8 17.15 -9.12 6.53
C LEU A 8 17.18 -9.96 5.26
N GLN A 9 17.13 -11.29 5.36
CA GLN A 9 17.05 -12.15 4.19
C GLN A 9 15.72 -11.94 3.44
N SER A 10 14.60 -11.94 4.14
CA SER A 10 13.28 -11.70 3.53
C SER A 10 13.19 -10.32 2.87
N VAL A 11 13.81 -9.30 3.47
CA VAL A 11 13.92 -7.97 2.85
C VAL A 11 14.73 -8.04 1.56
N ARG A 12 15.92 -8.66 1.56
CA ARG A 12 16.74 -8.79 0.34
C ARG A 12 15.98 -9.50 -0.79
N ASP A 13 15.28 -10.57 -0.47
CA ASP A 13 14.48 -11.31 -1.45
C ASP A 13 13.34 -10.44 -2.02
N LEU A 14 12.70 -9.64 -1.17
CA LEU A 14 11.69 -8.67 -1.60
C LEU A 14 12.28 -7.57 -2.50
N LEU A 15 13.42 -7.01 -2.12
CA LEU A 15 14.08 -5.96 -2.91
C LEU A 15 14.54 -6.48 -4.28
N ASP A 16 15.02 -7.72 -4.37
CA ASP A 16 15.35 -8.38 -5.65
C ASP A 16 14.11 -8.54 -6.54
N ARG A 17 12.97 -8.94 -5.97
CA ARG A 17 11.68 -9.01 -6.69
C ARG A 17 11.24 -7.64 -7.22
N LEU A 18 11.37 -6.59 -6.43
CA LEU A 18 11.07 -5.22 -6.85
C LEU A 18 12.03 -4.75 -7.96
N SER A 19 13.32 -5.09 -7.85
CA SER A 19 14.32 -4.74 -8.86
C SER A 19 14.03 -5.34 -10.22
N LYS A 20 13.50 -6.57 -10.26
CA LYS A 20 13.06 -7.23 -11.52
C LYS A 20 11.92 -6.47 -12.22
N GLU A 21 11.14 -5.69 -11.47
CA GLU A 21 10.11 -4.79 -12.01
C GLU A 21 10.64 -3.37 -12.34
N GLY A 22 11.95 -3.17 -12.20
CA GLY A 22 12.61 -1.87 -12.42
C GLY A 22 12.35 -0.88 -11.29
N VAL A 23 12.14 -1.37 -10.07
CA VAL A 23 12.03 -0.57 -8.84
C VAL A 23 13.18 -0.94 -7.91
N GLU A 24 14.10 -0.01 -7.71
CA GLU A 24 15.27 -0.26 -6.88
C GLU A 24 15.09 0.37 -5.50
N PHE A 25 15.42 -0.42 -4.47
CA PHE A 25 15.68 0.05 -3.12
C PHE A 25 17.02 -0.52 -2.68
N ALA A 26 17.74 0.23 -1.86
CA ALA A 26 19.00 -0.18 -1.28
C ALA A 26 18.79 -0.47 0.21
N LEU A 27 19.28 -1.63 0.65
CA LEU A 27 19.45 -1.94 2.07
C LEU A 27 20.87 -1.50 2.48
N VAL A 28 20.96 -0.49 3.34
CA VAL A 28 22.23 0.09 3.79
C VAL A 28 22.37 -0.02 5.29
N GLU A 29 23.61 -0.02 5.79
CA GLU A 29 23.85 0.07 7.23
C GLU A 29 23.26 1.37 7.79
N SER A 30 22.57 1.29 8.93
CA SER A 30 21.98 2.48 9.53
C SER A 30 23.05 3.31 10.21
N GLU A 31 22.93 4.63 10.10
CA GLU A 31 23.81 5.59 10.78
C GLU A 31 23.43 5.77 12.27
N TYR A 32 22.28 5.23 12.68
CA TYR A 32 21.78 5.31 14.06
C TYR A 32 21.98 3.98 14.78
N SER A 33 22.48 4.05 16.02
CA SER A 33 22.77 2.87 16.86
C SER A 33 21.55 1.99 17.16
N ASP A 34 20.35 2.57 17.07
CA ASP A 34 19.10 1.91 17.45
C ASP A 34 18.50 1.08 16.30
N TYR A 35 19.11 1.11 15.12
CA TYR A 35 18.69 0.40 13.92
C TYR A 35 19.82 -0.45 13.34
N VAL A 36 19.44 -1.52 12.67
CA VAL A 36 20.38 -2.45 12.01
C VAL A 36 20.66 -2.03 10.57
N ALA A 37 19.64 -1.55 9.88
CA ALA A 37 19.73 -1.15 8.48
C ALA A 37 18.63 -0.15 8.12
N ASP A 38 18.90 0.66 7.10
CA ASP A 38 17.91 1.52 6.45
C ASP A 38 17.56 0.97 5.07
N ILE A 39 16.31 1.16 4.66
CA ILE A 39 15.84 0.92 3.30
C ILE A 39 15.70 2.28 2.63
N ARG A 40 16.58 2.56 1.68
CA ARG A 40 16.65 3.83 0.96
C ARG A 40 16.21 3.64 -0.48
N ASN A 41 15.49 4.61 -1.04
CA ASN A 41 15.24 4.64 -2.48
C ASN A 41 16.35 5.46 -3.15
N PRO A 42 17.24 4.85 -3.96
CA PRO A 42 18.23 5.59 -4.73
C PRO A 42 17.59 6.45 -5.85
N ASN A 43 16.35 6.14 -6.24
CA ASN A 43 15.61 6.80 -7.31
C ASN A 43 14.52 7.75 -6.79
N LYS A 44 13.94 8.56 -7.68
CA LYS A 44 12.86 9.53 -7.36
C LYS A 44 11.46 8.90 -7.22
N VAL A 45 11.34 7.68 -6.70
CA VAL A 45 10.04 7.08 -6.36
C VAL A 45 9.83 7.33 -4.86
N TYR A 46 9.09 8.39 -4.55
CA TYR A 46 8.99 8.94 -3.20
C TYR A 46 8.01 8.14 -2.35
N VAL A 47 8.40 6.91 -1.98
CA VAL A 47 7.57 5.98 -1.20
C VAL A 47 7.73 6.21 0.30
N PHE A 48 8.98 6.11 0.78
CA PHE A 48 9.31 6.36 2.18
C PHE A 48 10.21 7.58 2.30
N LEU A 49 9.87 8.50 3.21
CA LEU A 49 10.79 9.52 3.70
C LEU A 49 11.90 8.87 4.53
N ALA A 50 11.55 7.86 5.32
CA ALA A 50 12.49 7.05 6.08
C ALA A 50 11.92 5.65 6.30
N CYS A 51 12.76 4.62 6.23
CA CYS A 51 12.40 3.25 6.60
C CYS A 51 13.63 2.56 7.19
N SER A 52 13.53 2.10 8.43
CA SER A 52 14.64 1.51 9.19
C SER A 52 14.21 0.23 9.89
N ILE A 53 15.13 -0.73 10.02
CA ILE A 53 14.91 -2.04 10.61
C ILE A 53 15.51 -2.05 12.01
N ARG A 54 14.72 -2.37 13.02
CA ARG A 54 15.15 -2.50 14.41
C ARG A 54 15.84 -3.85 14.67
N PRO A 55 16.67 -3.98 15.73
CA PRO A 55 17.30 -5.25 16.10
C PRO A 55 16.34 -6.41 16.34
N ASN A 56 15.09 -6.13 16.72
CA ASN A 56 14.06 -7.15 16.90
C ASN A 56 13.38 -7.60 15.59
N GLY A 57 13.78 -7.06 14.44
CA GLY A 57 13.23 -7.39 13.12
C GLY A 57 11.97 -6.61 12.73
N THR A 58 11.54 -5.63 13.53
CA THR A 58 10.42 -4.73 13.17
C THR A 58 10.91 -3.53 12.36
N PHE A 59 10.00 -2.94 11.60
CA PHE A 59 10.26 -1.80 10.73
C PHE A 59 9.69 -0.54 11.36
N VAL A 60 10.47 0.54 11.36
CA VAL A 60 9.98 1.90 11.62
C VAL A 60 9.97 2.63 10.30
N TRP A 61 8.85 3.23 9.93
CA TRP A 61 8.73 3.88 8.63
C TRP A 61 8.01 5.22 8.75
N ARG A 62 8.27 6.07 7.77
CA ARG A 62 7.55 7.31 7.50
C ARG A 62 7.44 7.48 5.98
N ASP A 63 6.24 7.73 5.48
CA ASP A 63 5.99 8.01 4.06
C ASP A 63 5.99 9.51 3.75
N TYR A 64 5.80 9.85 2.47
CA TYR A 64 5.76 11.25 2.00
C TYR A 64 4.46 11.98 2.34
N ASP A 65 3.42 11.26 2.71
CA ASP A 65 2.17 11.80 3.24
C ASP A 65 2.25 12.07 4.76
N HIS A 66 3.45 11.91 5.34
CA HIS A 66 3.76 12.11 6.75
C HIS A 66 3.07 11.11 7.70
N HIS A 67 2.55 9.99 7.18
CA HIS A 67 2.20 8.87 8.02
C HIS A 67 3.49 8.21 8.52
N LYS A 68 3.45 7.71 9.75
CA LYS A 68 4.55 6.91 10.32
C LYS A 68 3.98 5.72 11.07
N GLY A 69 4.78 4.68 11.25
CA GLY A 69 4.33 3.51 11.97
C GLY A 69 5.44 2.56 12.35
N VAL A 70 5.05 1.51 13.07
CA VAL A 70 5.92 0.36 13.35
C VAL A 70 5.20 -0.89 12.90
N CYS A 71 5.86 -1.72 12.10
CA CYS A 71 5.23 -2.93 11.56
C CYS A 71 6.19 -4.14 11.50
N ASP A 72 5.62 -5.32 11.28
CA ASP A 72 6.38 -6.54 10.97
C ASP A 72 6.68 -6.64 9.48
N PHE A 73 7.36 -7.72 9.06
CA PHE A 73 7.74 -7.91 7.67
C PHE A 73 6.53 -8.09 6.73
N ASP A 74 5.48 -8.77 7.18
CA ASP A 74 4.32 -9.06 6.33
C ASP A 74 3.58 -7.77 5.97
N GLU A 75 3.35 -6.92 6.98
CA GLU A 75 2.81 -5.58 6.72
C GLU A 75 3.77 -4.72 5.91
N PHE A 76 5.07 -4.72 6.23
CA PHE A 76 6.06 -3.96 5.47
C PHE A 76 6.04 -4.34 3.99
N ARG A 77 5.98 -5.65 3.67
CA ARG A 77 5.92 -6.16 2.30
C ARG A 77 4.70 -5.64 1.56
N VAL A 78 3.51 -5.73 2.17
CA VAL A 78 2.28 -5.18 1.57
C VAL A 78 2.41 -3.68 1.37
N ARG A 79 2.98 -2.97 2.36
CA ARG A 79 3.08 -1.51 2.34
C ARG A 79 4.02 -1.00 1.25
N ILE A 80 5.23 -1.53 1.15
CA ILE A 80 6.19 -1.09 0.11
C ILE A 80 5.68 -1.39 -1.30
N ILE A 81 5.02 -2.55 -1.53
CA ILE A 81 4.47 -2.90 -2.83
C ILE A 81 3.32 -1.95 -3.20
N THR A 82 2.35 -1.79 -2.30
CA THR A 82 1.15 -0.97 -2.55
C THR A 82 1.52 0.49 -2.77
N LEU A 83 2.30 1.09 -1.87
CA LEU A 83 2.68 2.50 -1.98
C LEU A 83 3.54 2.77 -3.23
N THR A 84 4.43 1.84 -3.61
CA THR A 84 5.19 1.98 -4.87
C THR A 84 4.28 1.94 -6.08
N ALA A 85 3.31 1.01 -6.11
CA ALA A 85 2.38 0.90 -7.22
C ALA A 85 1.48 2.13 -7.34
N ASP A 86 1.00 2.66 -6.22
CA ASP A 86 0.15 3.85 -6.20
C ASP A 86 0.91 5.11 -6.62
N GLU A 87 2.18 5.26 -6.24
CA GLU A 87 3.05 6.34 -6.72
C GLU A 87 3.24 6.33 -8.26
N TYR A 88 3.29 5.14 -8.88
CA TYR A 88 3.29 5.05 -10.35
C TYR A 88 1.95 5.46 -10.97
N LEU A 89 0.83 5.09 -10.36
CA LEU A 89 -0.51 5.50 -10.79
C LEU A 89 -0.71 7.01 -10.65
N ASP A 90 -0.24 7.60 -9.55
CA ASP A 90 -0.34 9.04 -9.31
C ASP A 90 0.54 9.84 -10.29
N LYS A 91 1.74 9.34 -10.61
CA LYS A 91 2.56 9.91 -11.69
C LYS A 91 1.87 9.82 -13.05
N ALA A 92 1.25 8.69 -13.38
CA ALA A 92 0.51 8.51 -14.62
C ALA A 92 -0.69 9.49 -14.70
N LYS A 93 -1.46 9.59 -13.62
CA LYS A 93 -2.58 10.54 -13.47
C LYS A 93 -2.11 11.99 -13.54
N GLY A 94 -1.00 12.32 -12.90
CA GLY A 94 -0.39 13.66 -12.94
C GLY A 94 0.03 14.07 -14.35
N LYS A 95 0.55 13.13 -15.15
CA LYS A 95 0.87 13.36 -16.57
C LYS A 95 -0.37 13.64 -17.41
N ARG A 96 -1.45 12.88 -17.22
CA ARG A 96 -2.75 13.14 -17.88
C ARG A 96 -3.27 14.52 -17.54
N LYS A 97 -3.36 14.84 -16.24
CA LYS A 97 -3.84 16.14 -15.78
C LYS A 97 -3.00 17.30 -16.33
N ARG A 98 -1.68 17.13 -16.43
CA ARG A 98 -0.78 18.13 -17.03
C ARG A 98 -1.06 18.30 -18.52
N TRP A 99 -1.33 17.23 -19.26
CA TRP A 99 -1.72 17.31 -20.66
C TRP A 99 -3.05 18.04 -20.83
N ASP A 100 -4.08 17.62 -20.09
CA ASP A 100 -5.41 18.25 -20.14
C ASP A 100 -5.34 19.77 -19.85
N GLY A 101 -4.48 20.15 -18.91
CA GLY A 101 -4.22 21.55 -18.57
C GLY A 101 -3.45 22.34 -19.63
N LEU A 102 -2.61 21.69 -20.45
CA LEU A 102 -1.96 22.32 -21.61
C LEU A 102 -2.92 22.49 -22.79
N CYS A 103 -3.97 21.68 -22.83
CA CYS A 103 -5.00 21.72 -23.86
C CYS A 103 -6.22 22.57 -23.47
N ASP A 104 -6.18 23.33 -22.36
CA ASP A 104 -7.30 24.11 -21.83
C ASP A 104 -8.61 23.31 -21.70
N GLY A 105 -8.51 22.01 -21.41
CA GLY A 105 -9.66 21.10 -21.34
C GLY A 105 -10.33 20.80 -22.69
N THR A 106 -9.71 21.19 -23.81
CA THR A 106 -10.11 20.70 -25.13
C THR A 106 -9.83 19.20 -25.22
N ASP A 107 -10.68 18.47 -25.94
CA ASP A 107 -10.55 17.02 -26.16
C ASP A 107 -9.45 16.72 -27.19
N THR A 108 -8.24 17.19 -26.90
CA THR A 108 -7.06 16.97 -27.73
C THR A 108 -6.41 15.66 -27.30
N PRO A 109 -6.24 14.69 -28.22
CA PRO A 109 -5.64 13.41 -27.87
C PRO A 109 -4.19 13.60 -27.42
N MET A 110 -3.82 12.84 -26.39
CA MET A 110 -2.45 12.81 -25.90
C MET A 110 -1.49 12.28 -26.98
N PRO A 111 -0.32 12.91 -27.18
CA PRO A 111 0.67 12.41 -28.13
C PRO A 111 1.12 10.99 -27.78
N ASP A 112 1.33 10.15 -28.79
CA ASP A 112 1.67 8.72 -28.61
C ASP A 112 2.86 8.49 -27.68
N SER A 113 3.88 9.35 -27.74
CA SER A 113 5.05 9.27 -26.87
C SER A 113 4.72 9.47 -25.39
N LEU A 114 3.79 10.37 -25.07
CA LEU A 114 3.34 10.59 -23.69
C LEU A 114 2.36 9.51 -23.26
N ALA A 115 1.46 9.08 -24.16
CA ALA A 115 0.53 7.99 -23.91
C ALA A 115 1.26 6.67 -23.61
N ALA A 116 2.34 6.37 -24.34
CA ALA A 116 3.19 5.21 -24.09
C ALA A 116 3.84 5.26 -22.70
N VAL A 117 4.32 6.43 -22.26
CA VAL A 117 4.90 6.60 -20.91
C VAL A 117 3.84 6.40 -19.82
N VAL A 118 2.64 6.95 -20.00
CA VAL A 118 1.52 6.78 -19.06
C VAL A 118 1.14 5.30 -18.97
N SER A 119 1.01 4.62 -20.11
CA SER A 119 0.69 3.20 -20.15
C SER A 119 1.77 2.33 -19.50
N ASP A 120 3.06 2.63 -19.71
CA ASP A 120 4.16 1.91 -19.06
C ASP A 120 4.10 2.04 -17.53
N MET A 121 3.79 3.24 -17.01
CA MET A 121 3.62 3.47 -15.57
C MET A 121 2.48 2.65 -14.99
N GLU A 122 1.32 2.60 -15.66
CA GLU A 122 0.17 1.79 -15.22
C GLU A 122 0.44 0.30 -15.30
N ASN A 123 1.08 -0.16 -16.37
CA ASN A 123 1.48 -1.55 -16.52
C ASN A 123 2.47 -1.94 -15.42
N LYS A 124 3.41 -1.06 -15.07
CA LYS A 124 4.32 -1.29 -13.95
C LYS A 124 3.60 -1.36 -12.61
N ALA A 125 2.65 -0.46 -12.33
CA ALA A 125 1.82 -0.53 -11.13
C ALA A 125 1.04 -1.85 -11.04
N ASN A 126 0.50 -2.35 -12.16
CA ASN A 126 -0.19 -3.64 -12.21
C ASN A 126 0.75 -4.82 -11.92
N ARG A 127 1.97 -4.83 -12.49
CA ARG A 127 2.97 -5.86 -12.20
C ARG A 127 3.42 -5.84 -10.73
N LEU A 128 3.58 -4.65 -10.14
CA LEU A 128 3.87 -4.51 -8.71
C LEU A 128 2.73 -5.05 -7.85
N LYS A 129 1.47 -4.69 -8.13
CA LYS A 129 0.31 -5.23 -7.40
C LYS A 129 0.20 -6.75 -7.52
N ALA A 130 0.63 -7.33 -8.64
CA ALA A 130 0.69 -8.78 -8.82
C ALA A 130 1.76 -9.50 -7.97
N LEU A 131 2.65 -8.76 -7.29
CA LEU A 131 3.58 -9.34 -6.30
C LEU A 131 2.91 -9.62 -4.95
N LEU A 132 1.71 -9.07 -4.71
CA LEU A 132 0.89 -9.35 -3.53
C LEU A 132 0.27 -10.74 -3.64
N GLU A 133 0.11 -11.38 -2.48
CA GLU A 133 -0.61 -12.65 -2.36
C GLU A 133 -2.12 -12.37 -2.33
N PRO A 134 -2.97 -13.30 -2.83
CA PRO A 134 -4.42 -13.10 -2.83
C PRO A 134 -5.01 -12.78 -1.44
N ASP A 135 -4.43 -13.35 -0.38
CA ASP A 135 -4.86 -13.17 1.00
C ASP A 135 -4.21 -11.96 1.70
N ASP A 136 -3.34 -11.22 1.01
CA ASP A 136 -2.74 -10.01 1.57
C ASP A 136 -3.80 -8.93 1.81
N PRO A 137 -3.92 -8.41 3.04
CA PRO A 137 -4.90 -7.38 3.35
C PRO A 137 -4.58 -6.09 2.59
N PRO A 138 -5.60 -5.34 2.12
CA PRO A 138 -5.37 -4.03 1.53
C PRO A 138 -4.91 -3.03 2.61
N LEU A 139 -4.24 -1.95 2.17
CA LEU A 139 -4.08 -0.77 3.02
C LEU A 139 -5.39 0.02 2.98
N LEU A 140 -5.99 0.24 4.15
CA LEU A 140 -7.23 0.99 4.28
C LEU A 140 -6.94 2.50 4.31
N ASP A 141 -7.79 3.28 3.64
CA ASP A 141 -7.81 4.72 3.84
C ASP A 141 -8.57 5.09 5.14
N LYS A 142 -8.58 6.38 5.48
CA LYS A 142 -9.27 6.89 6.67
C LYS A 142 -10.77 6.55 6.69
N ARG A 143 -11.40 6.62 5.53
CA ARG A 143 -12.84 6.43 5.40
C ARG A 143 -13.20 4.96 5.60
N ASP A 144 -12.45 4.08 4.96
CA ASP A 144 -12.64 2.63 5.05
C ASP A 144 -12.33 2.14 6.45
N THR A 145 -11.26 2.65 7.06
CA THR A 145 -10.92 2.35 8.45
C THR A 145 -12.06 2.74 9.39
N ALA A 146 -12.64 3.93 9.23
CA ALA A 146 -13.77 4.39 10.05
C ALA A 146 -15.02 3.50 9.84
N ILE A 147 -15.38 3.21 8.59
CA ILE A 147 -16.54 2.35 8.26
C ILE A 147 -16.40 0.98 8.91
N LEU A 148 -15.22 0.36 8.79
CA LEU A 148 -14.98 -1.00 9.29
C LEU A 148 -14.84 -1.04 10.82
N THR A 149 -14.30 0.00 11.43
CA THR A 149 -14.19 0.10 12.91
C THR A 149 -15.54 0.34 13.56
N ASP A 150 -16.41 1.15 12.94
CA ASP A 150 -17.73 1.48 13.47
C ASP A 150 -18.81 0.43 13.14
N LEU A 151 -18.48 -0.61 12.37
CA LEU A 151 -19.41 -1.67 11.99
C LEU A 151 -19.85 -2.47 13.22
N LYS A 152 -21.12 -2.34 13.59
CA LYS A 152 -21.69 -3.08 14.71
C LYS A 152 -22.06 -4.51 14.31
N PRO A 153 -22.08 -5.46 15.27
CA PRO A 153 -22.63 -6.78 15.03
C PRO A 153 -24.05 -6.69 14.46
N TYR A 154 -24.33 -7.49 13.43
CA TYR A 154 -25.62 -7.57 12.76
C TYR A 154 -26.05 -6.31 11.99
N ASP A 155 -25.17 -5.32 11.81
CA ASP A 155 -25.43 -4.15 10.96
C ASP A 155 -24.95 -4.36 9.52
N MET A 156 -25.48 -3.53 8.61
CA MET A 156 -25.02 -3.43 7.23
C MET A 156 -24.26 -2.12 7.03
N VAL A 157 -23.17 -2.18 6.28
CA VAL A 157 -22.47 -0.96 5.85
C VAL A 157 -23.39 -0.16 4.92
N LYS A 158 -23.48 1.15 5.18
CA LYS A 158 -24.23 2.10 4.37
C LYS A 158 -23.30 3.19 3.83
N PRO A 159 -23.52 3.66 2.59
CA PRO A 159 -24.53 3.20 1.64
C PRO A 159 -24.17 1.83 1.02
N LYS A 160 -25.12 1.23 0.28
CA LYS A 160 -24.99 -0.15 -0.25
C LYS A 160 -23.77 -0.30 -1.16
N GLU A 161 -23.41 0.77 -1.86
CA GLU A 161 -22.27 0.86 -2.77
C GLU A 161 -20.95 0.68 -2.01
N GLU A 162 -20.82 1.25 -0.80
CA GLU A 162 -19.62 1.05 0.04
C GLU A 162 -19.54 -0.37 0.57
N SER A 163 -20.66 -0.94 1.01
CA SER A 163 -20.74 -2.34 1.40
C SER A 163 -20.35 -3.27 0.24
N GLN A 164 -20.77 -2.96 -0.97
CA GLN A 164 -20.37 -3.74 -2.14
C GLN A 164 -18.87 -3.61 -2.42
N ARG A 165 -18.32 -2.40 -2.45
CA ARG A 165 -16.89 -2.15 -2.70
C ARG A 165 -15.99 -2.84 -1.66
N LEU A 166 -16.34 -2.75 -0.37
CA LEU A 166 -15.58 -3.39 0.70
C LEU A 166 -15.66 -4.93 0.64
N ARG A 167 -16.78 -5.49 0.15
CA ARG A 167 -16.87 -6.93 -0.13
C ARG A 167 -16.05 -7.34 -1.35
N GLU A 168 -16.00 -6.51 -2.39
CA GLU A 168 -15.14 -6.74 -3.58
C GLU A 168 -13.64 -6.66 -3.21
N LEU A 169 -13.28 -5.83 -2.23
CA LEU A 169 -11.94 -5.81 -1.62
C LEU A 169 -11.65 -7.03 -0.73
N GLY A 170 -12.66 -7.86 -0.43
CA GLY A 170 -12.54 -9.06 0.39
C GLY A 170 -12.38 -8.80 1.88
N VAL A 171 -12.56 -7.56 2.35
CA VAL A 171 -12.47 -7.18 3.77
C VAL A 171 -13.78 -7.36 4.53
N LEU A 172 -14.89 -7.47 3.79
CA LEU A 172 -16.21 -7.80 4.31
C LEU A 172 -16.79 -9.01 3.59
N GLU A 173 -17.69 -9.69 4.28
CA GLU A 173 -18.60 -10.66 3.69
C GLU A 173 -20.03 -10.42 4.16
N ARG A 174 -21.00 -10.80 3.33
CA ARG A 174 -22.42 -10.71 3.69
C ARG A 174 -22.87 -12.02 4.28
N ARG A 175 -23.36 -11.96 5.51
CA ARG A 175 -23.91 -13.11 6.23
C ARG A 175 -25.43 -13.01 6.32
N TYR A 176 -26.04 -14.19 6.39
CA TYR A 176 -27.49 -14.37 6.51
C TYR A 176 -27.74 -15.21 7.75
N TYR A 177 -28.54 -14.70 8.68
CA TYR A 177 -28.93 -15.44 9.87
C TYR A 177 -30.43 -15.31 10.09
N ILE A 178 -31.16 -16.41 9.88
CA ILE A 178 -32.63 -16.48 9.93
C ILE A 178 -33.26 -15.46 8.97
N ASP A 179 -33.65 -14.29 9.49
CA ASP A 179 -34.29 -13.17 8.80
C ASP A 179 -33.40 -11.91 8.72
N GLN A 180 -32.16 -12.01 9.21
CA GLN A 180 -31.20 -10.91 9.25
C GLN A 180 -30.17 -11.02 8.12
N VAL A 181 -29.86 -9.87 7.52
CA VAL A 181 -28.77 -9.69 6.57
C VAL A 181 -27.83 -8.66 7.14
N PHE A 182 -26.55 -9.01 7.29
CA PHE A 182 -25.55 -8.12 7.87
C PHE A 182 -24.19 -8.33 7.22
N ASP A 183 -23.32 -7.34 7.36
CA ASP A 183 -21.95 -7.42 6.91
C ASP A 183 -21.05 -7.81 8.10
N ALA A 184 -20.06 -8.65 7.85
CA ALA A 184 -19.08 -9.08 8.85
C ALA A 184 -17.67 -8.93 8.30
N LEU A 185 -16.72 -8.58 9.17
CA LEU A 185 -15.30 -8.58 8.83
C LEU A 185 -14.85 -10.00 8.49
N THR A 186 -14.04 -10.10 7.44
CA THR A 186 -13.26 -11.32 7.13
C THR A 186 -11.93 -11.26 7.90
N ASP A 187 -11.21 -12.38 7.98
CA ASP A 187 -9.84 -12.40 8.51
C ASP A 187 -8.93 -11.38 7.81
N LYS A 188 -9.15 -11.19 6.50
CA LYS A 188 -8.47 -10.19 5.68
C LYS A 188 -8.82 -8.76 6.13
N GLY A 189 -10.10 -8.50 6.43
CA GLY A 189 -10.56 -7.23 6.99
C GLY A 189 -9.99 -6.93 8.38
N GLU A 190 -9.93 -7.93 9.25
CA GLU A 190 -9.32 -7.80 10.57
C GLU A 190 -7.82 -7.47 10.48
N LYS A 191 -7.09 -8.15 9.59
CA LYS A 191 -5.67 -7.84 9.33
C LYS A 191 -5.49 -6.44 8.75
N ALA A 192 -6.37 -6.01 7.84
CA ALA A 192 -6.32 -4.67 7.26
C ALA A 192 -6.54 -3.58 8.34
N LEU A 193 -7.48 -3.78 9.26
CA LEU A 193 -7.67 -2.91 10.42
C LEU A 193 -6.46 -2.90 11.35
N LYS A 194 -5.83 -4.06 11.56
CA LYS A 194 -4.58 -4.14 12.34
C LYS A 194 -3.48 -3.29 11.69
N PHE A 195 -3.29 -3.38 10.38
CA PHE A 195 -2.32 -2.55 9.65
C PHE A 195 -2.63 -1.06 9.79
N ALA A 196 -3.91 -0.68 9.71
CA ALA A 196 -4.34 0.70 9.91
C ALA A 196 -4.02 1.20 11.33
N SER A 197 -4.18 0.35 12.35
CA SER A 197 -3.91 0.70 13.76
C SER A 197 -2.43 0.97 14.09
N HIS A 198 -1.51 0.45 13.27
CA HIS A 198 -0.07 0.70 13.41
C HIS A 198 0.38 2.03 12.80
N MET A 199 -0.53 2.74 12.10
CA MET A 199 -0.26 4.06 11.57
C MET A 199 -0.52 5.13 12.63
N HIS A 200 0.38 6.10 12.69
CA HIS A 200 0.25 7.29 13.50
C HIS A 200 0.33 8.51 12.59
N GLU A 201 -0.70 9.36 12.62
CA GLU A 201 -0.66 10.67 11.99
C GLU A 201 0.06 11.66 12.90
N LEU A 202 0.88 12.52 12.30
CA LEU A 202 1.36 13.72 13.00
C LEU A 202 0.22 14.75 13.03
N PRO A 203 -0.01 15.44 14.17
CA PRO A 203 -0.92 16.58 14.23
C PRO A 203 -0.45 17.75 13.36
#